data_AF-A0A3N4R0X6-F1
#
_entry.id   AF-A0A3N4R0X6-F1
#
_cell.length_a   1.000
_cell.length_b   1.000
_cell.length_c   1.000
_cell.angle_alpha   90.00
_cell.angle_beta   90.00
_cell.angle_gamma   90.00
#
_symmetry.space_group_name_H-M   'P 1'
#
loop_
_entity.id
_entity.type
_entity.pdbx_description
1 polymer ?
#
loop_
_entity_poly.entity_id
_entity_poly.type
_entity_poly.pdbx_seq_one_letter_code
_entity_poly.pdbx_strand_id
1 'polypeptide(L)'
;MPIRPENRDRYPDNWPDISQHIRFDRAAGRCECVGECGRGTHPGRCPNFHDGEAYGTGSKVVLTTAHLNHQPEDCHPENLRAMCQGCHNAYDAAHRRQTRAETRRRAAENAGQLELPAA
;
A
#
# COMPACT_ATOMS: atom_id res chain seq x y z
N MET A 1 -3.62 -0.36 3.63
CA MET A 1 -3.42 -1.50 4.56
C MET A 1 -3.38 -0.97 5.99
N PRO A 2 -3.76 -1.75 7.02
CA PRO A 2 -3.62 -1.31 8.40
C PRO A 2 -2.13 -1.12 8.76
N ILE A 3 -1.82 -0.01 9.44
CA ILE A 3 -0.47 0.25 9.97
C ILE A 3 -0.23 -0.74 11.10
N ARG A 4 0.89 -1.46 11.04
CA ARG A 4 1.26 -2.39 12.09
C ARG A 4 1.63 -1.62 13.36
N PRO A 5 1.30 -2.12 14.57
CA PRO A 5 1.60 -1.43 15.82
C PRO A 5 3.06 -0.98 15.94
N GLU A 6 4.00 -1.82 15.49
CA GLU A 6 5.45 -1.55 15.53
C GLU A 6 5.95 -0.47 14.57
N ASN A 7 5.10 0.05 13.68
CA ASN A 7 5.48 1.11 12.73
C ASN A 7 4.74 2.42 12.98
N ARG A 8 3.94 2.52 14.06
CA ARG A 8 3.08 3.70 14.29
C ARG A 8 3.88 4.99 14.47
N ASP A 9 5.05 4.89 15.08
CA ASP A 9 6.02 5.96 15.32
C ASP A 9 6.65 6.51 14.03
N ARG A 10 6.61 5.76 12.93
CA ARG A 10 7.08 6.21 11.61
C ARG A 10 6.13 7.18 10.92
N TYR A 11 4.93 7.37 11.48
CA TYR A 11 3.92 8.27 10.96
C TYR A 11 3.81 9.48 11.88
N PRO A 12 3.44 10.66 11.35
CA PRO A 12 3.19 11.83 12.17
C PRO A 12 1.95 11.64 13.06
N ASP A 13 1.90 12.35 14.19
CA ASP A 13 0.79 12.25 15.15
C ASP A 13 -0.58 12.57 14.53
N ASN A 14 -0.61 13.49 13.55
CA ASN A 14 -1.81 13.87 12.81
C ASN A 14 -2.13 12.94 11.62
N TRP A 15 -1.51 11.76 11.54
CA TRP A 15 -1.82 10.77 10.51
C TRP A 15 -3.31 10.45 10.34
N PRO A 16 -4.13 10.34 11.41
CA PRO A 16 -5.57 10.13 11.25
C PRO A 16 -6.25 11.19 10.38
N ASP A 17 -5.86 12.46 10.56
CA ASP A 17 -6.40 13.59 9.81
C ASP A 17 -5.92 13.58 8.36
N ILE A 18 -4.62 13.34 8.14
CA ILE A 18 -4.04 13.18 6.79
C ILE A 18 -4.76 12.05 6.04
N SER A 19 -4.94 10.91 6.69
CA SER A 19 -5.60 9.74 6.14
C SER A 19 -7.08 9.99 5.83
N GLN A 20 -7.79 10.74 6.68
CA GLN A 20 -9.18 11.14 6.43
C GLN A 20 -9.24 12.08 5.22
N HIS A 21 -8.38 13.11 5.19
CA HIS A 21 -8.32 14.08 4.11
C HIS A 21 -8.08 13.42 2.76
N ILE A 22 -7.07 12.55 2.66
CA ILE A 22 -6.76 11.86 1.41
C ILE A 22 -7.93 10.96 0.98
N ARG A 23 -8.53 10.20 1.91
CA ARG A 23 -9.54 9.19 1.57
C ARG A 23 -10.93 9.75 1.28
N PHE A 24 -11.35 10.75 2.02
CA PHE A 24 -12.76 11.16 2.04
C PHE A 24 -12.97 12.59 1.57
N ASP A 25 -12.04 13.50 1.85
CA ASP A 25 -12.18 14.89 1.41
C ASP A 25 -11.68 15.05 -0.04
N ARG A 26 -10.42 14.69 -0.30
CA ARG A 26 -9.79 14.78 -1.63
C ARG A 26 -10.37 13.75 -2.58
N ALA A 27 -10.37 12.49 -2.17
CA ALA A 27 -10.75 11.39 -3.06
C ALA A 27 -12.26 11.16 -3.15
N ALA A 28 -13.05 11.84 -2.31
CA ALA A 28 -14.52 11.67 -2.19
C ALA A 28 -14.91 10.20 -1.98
N GLY A 29 -14.12 9.44 -1.21
CA GLY A 29 -14.34 8.02 -0.96
C GLY A 29 -14.05 7.09 -2.14
N ARG A 30 -13.64 7.62 -3.31
CA ARG A 30 -13.33 6.81 -4.50
C ARG A 30 -11.84 6.53 -4.62
N CYS A 31 -11.48 5.33 -5.05
CA CYS A 31 -10.10 4.99 -5.35
C CYS A 31 -9.48 5.95 -6.40
N GLU A 32 -8.34 6.55 -6.10
CA GLU A 32 -7.58 7.47 -6.99
C GLU A 32 -6.66 6.74 -7.97
N CYS A 33 -6.52 5.41 -7.87
CA CYS A 33 -5.69 4.63 -8.77
C CYS A 33 -6.18 4.75 -10.23
N VAL A 34 -5.27 5.14 -11.14
CA VAL A 34 -5.54 5.30 -12.58
C VAL A 34 -4.89 4.22 -13.46
N GLY A 35 -4.23 3.24 -12.85
CA GLY A 35 -3.60 2.13 -13.59
C GLY A 35 -2.28 1.68 -12.98
N GLU A 36 -1.66 2.50 -12.13
CA GLU A 36 -0.37 2.21 -11.48
C GLU A 36 -0.36 0.93 -10.65
N CYS A 37 -1.52 0.43 -10.21
CA CYS A 37 -1.63 -0.86 -9.51
C CYS A 37 -1.32 -2.07 -10.41
N GLY A 38 -1.22 -1.90 -11.73
CA GLY A 38 -0.84 -2.97 -12.67
C GLY A 38 -1.87 -4.09 -12.85
N ARG A 39 -3.06 -3.99 -12.24
CA ARG A 39 -4.06 -5.07 -12.28
C ARG A 39 -4.80 -5.21 -13.61
N GLY A 40 -4.79 -4.19 -14.46
CA GLY A 40 -5.56 -4.19 -15.72
C GLY A 40 -7.08 -4.31 -15.52
N THR A 41 -7.59 -4.14 -14.30
CA THR A 41 -9.02 -4.35 -13.96
C THR A 41 -9.91 -3.13 -14.21
N HIS A 42 -9.33 -2.00 -14.62
CA HIS A 42 -10.07 -0.77 -14.89
C HIS A 42 -9.35 0.05 -15.97
N PRO A 43 -10.07 0.61 -16.96
CA PRO A 43 -9.48 1.34 -18.10
C PRO A 43 -9.06 2.79 -17.77
N GLY A 44 -9.37 3.28 -16.58
CA GLY A 44 -9.06 4.64 -16.13
C GLY A 44 -9.03 4.70 -14.60
N ARG A 45 -9.61 5.74 -13.99
CA ARG A 45 -9.72 5.80 -12.53
C ARG A 45 -10.58 4.63 -12.00
N CYS A 46 -10.02 3.86 -11.08
CA CYS A 46 -10.68 2.73 -10.43
C CYS A 46 -12.11 3.10 -9.97
N PRO A 47 -13.13 2.27 -10.26
CA PRO A 47 -14.52 2.60 -9.97
C PRO A 47 -14.90 2.36 -8.49
N ASN A 48 -14.05 1.68 -7.72
CA ASN A 48 -14.37 1.29 -6.35
C ASN A 48 -14.52 2.51 -5.43
N PHE A 49 -15.66 2.59 -4.75
CA PHE A 49 -15.94 3.52 -3.65
C PHE A 49 -15.86 2.80 -2.32
N HIS A 50 -15.43 3.50 -1.26
CA HIS A 50 -15.45 2.96 0.09
C HIS A 50 -16.85 2.45 0.46
N ASP A 51 -16.89 1.33 1.18
CA ASP A 51 -18.10 0.61 1.57
C ASP A 51 -18.95 0.05 0.43
N GLY A 52 -18.62 0.35 -0.83
CA GLY A 52 -19.24 -0.25 -2.01
C GLY A 52 -18.75 -1.68 -2.28
N GLU A 53 -19.27 -2.27 -3.34
CA GLU A 53 -18.89 -3.60 -3.79
C GLU A 53 -17.67 -3.54 -4.71
N ALA A 54 -16.64 -4.35 -4.43
CA ALA A 54 -15.41 -4.35 -5.20
C ALA A 54 -15.62 -5.00 -6.56
N TYR A 55 -15.24 -4.29 -7.62
CA TYR A 55 -15.25 -4.84 -8.97
C TYR A 55 -14.42 -6.14 -9.05
N GLY A 56 -15.06 -7.21 -9.52
CA GLY A 56 -14.47 -8.53 -9.75
C GLY A 56 -14.56 -9.49 -8.56
N THR A 57 -14.43 -9.03 -7.30
CA THR A 57 -14.46 -9.93 -6.12
C THR A 57 -15.76 -9.89 -5.34
N GLY A 58 -16.61 -8.87 -5.51
CA GLY A 58 -17.86 -8.72 -4.75
C GLY A 58 -17.66 -8.38 -3.26
N SER A 59 -16.42 -8.23 -2.81
CA SER A 59 -16.11 -7.93 -1.41
C SER A 59 -16.31 -6.46 -1.09
N LYS A 60 -16.63 -6.15 0.18
CA LYS A 60 -16.76 -4.77 0.65
C LYS A 60 -15.45 -4.00 0.45
N VAL A 61 -15.51 -2.84 -0.20
CA VAL A 61 -14.34 -2.00 -0.48
C VAL A 61 -13.89 -1.25 0.77
N VAL A 62 -12.62 -1.40 1.11
CA VAL A 62 -11.95 -0.61 2.15
C VAL A 62 -10.93 0.32 1.48
N LEU A 63 -11.12 1.62 1.66
CA LEU A 63 -10.19 2.63 1.18
C LEU A 63 -9.09 2.88 2.22
N THR A 64 -7.87 2.98 1.73
CA THR A 64 -6.66 3.17 2.53
C THR A 64 -5.75 4.18 1.86
N THR A 65 -4.82 4.78 2.59
CA THR A 65 -3.82 5.70 2.03
C THR A 65 -2.56 4.93 1.68
N ALA A 66 -2.12 5.01 0.43
CA ALA A 66 -0.89 4.40 -0.09
C ALA A 66 0.21 5.46 -0.25
N HIS A 67 1.46 5.10 0.08
CA HIS A 67 2.65 5.91 -0.18
C HIS A 67 3.25 5.43 -1.50
N LEU A 68 3.37 6.31 -2.49
CA LEU A 68 3.82 5.94 -3.83
C LEU A 68 5.30 5.56 -3.87
N ASN A 69 6.10 6.09 -2.94
CA ASN A 69 7.51 5.71 -2.78
C ASN A 69 7.76 4.59 -1.74
N HIS A 70 6.69 4.04 -1.15
CA HIS A 70 6.76 3.05 -0.06
C HIS A 70 7.51 3.53 1.21
N GLN A 71 7.64 4.84 1.44
CA GLN A 71 8.22 5.43 2.65
C GLN A 71 7.12 6.03 3.55
N PRO A 72 6.79 5.39 4.69
CA PRO A 72 5.83 5.90 5.69
C PRO A 72 6.05 7.33 6.15
N GLU A 73 7.31 7.77 6.22
CA GLU A 73 7.70 9.10 6.71
C GLU A 73 7.33 10.21 5.70
N ASP A 74 7.23 9.88 4.41
CA ASP A 74 6.92 10.83 3.35
C ASP A 74 5.40 11.00 3.17
N CYS A 75 4.81 11.80 4.06
CA CYS A 75 3.38 12.11 4.06
C CYS A 75 3.01 13.30 3.16
N HIS A 76 3.86 13.71 2.22
CA HIS A 76 3.52 14.79 1.29
C HIS A 76 2.31 14.40 0.41
N PRO A 77 1.30 15.27 0.23
CA PRO A 77 0.06 14.92 -0.47
C PRO A 77 0.26 14.35 -1.90
N GLU A 78 1.32 14.75 -2.58
CA GLU A 78 1.72 14.24 -3.90
C GLU A 78 2.22 12.78 -3.86
N ASN A 79 2.79 12.34 -2.74
CA ASN A 79 3.24 10.97 -2.51
C ASN A 79 2.11 10.09 -1.96
N LEU A 80 0.97 10.67 -1.57
CA LEU A 80 -0.15 9.94 -1.01
C LEU A 80 -1.27 9.73 -2.02
N ARG A 81 -1.88 8.55 -1.98
CA ARG A 81 -3.01 8.21 -2.83
C ARG A 81 -4.07 7.42 -2.07
N ALA A 82 -5.33 7.79 -2.23
CA ALA A 82 -6.43 6.99 -1.73
C ALA A 82 -6.61 5.75 -2.62
N MET A 83 -6.38 4.55 -2.10
CA MET A 83 -6.50 3.30 -2.85
C MET A 83 -7.43 2.32 -2.15
N CYS A 84 -8.27 1.64 -2.95
CA CYS A 84 -8.99 0.46 -2.48
C CYS A 84 -8.02 -0.66 -2.12
N GLN A 85 -8.44 -1.58 -1.26
CA GLN A 85 -7.58 -2.67 -0.80
C GLN A 85 -7.03 -3.53 -1.94
N GLY A 86 -7.79 -3.69 -3.05
CA GLY A 86 -7.33 -4.44 -4.21
C GLY A 86 -6.19 -3.74 -4.96
N CYS A 87 -6.34 -2.45 -5.26
CA CYS A 87 -5.32 -1.66 -5.95
C CYS A 87 -4.06 -1.49 -5.09
N HIS A 88 -4.22 -1.16 -3.80
CA HIS A 88 -3.10 -0.99 -2.88
C HIS A 88 -2.29 -2.28 -2.75
N ASN A 89 -2.94 -3.43 -2.55
CA ASN A 89 -2.25 -4.71 -2.42
C ASN A 89 -1.45 -5.11 -3.68
N ALA A 90 -1.96 -4.77 -4.86
CA ALA A 90 -1.28 -5.05 -6.12
C ALA A 90 -0.09 -4.10 -6.32
N TYR A 91 -0.26 -2.81 -6.03
CA TYR A 91 0.81 -1.81 -6.06
C TYR A 91 2.00 -2.24 -5.18
N ASP A 92 1.72 -2.65 -3.94
CA ASP A 92 2.73 -3.08 -2.98
C ASP A 92 3.30 -4.49 -3.24
N ALA A 93 2.82 -5.23 -4.24
CA ALA A 93 3.17 -6.64 -4.39
C ALA A 93 4.67 -6.85 -4.63
N ALA A 94 5.28 -6.03 -5.49
CA ALA A 94 6.71 -6.11 -5.80
C ALA A 94 7.56 -5.72 -4.59
N HIS A 95 7.26 -4.57 -3.96
CA HIS A 95 7.96 -4.11 -2.76
C HIS A 95 7.89 -5.17 -1.63
N ARG A 96 6.70 -5.72 -1.36
CA ARG A 96 6.54 -6.78 -0.35
C ARG A 96 7.34 -8.04 -0.68
N ARG A 97 7.47 -8.42 -1.96
CA ARG A 97 8.31 -9.56 -2.36
C ARG A 97 9.79 -9.28 -2.07
N GLN A 98 10.27 -8.08 -2.39
CA GLN A 98 11.64 -7.65 -2.11
C GLN A 98 11.94 -7.66 -0.60
N THR A 99 11.11 -6.99 0.22
CA THR A 99 11.29 -6.95 1.68
C THR A 99 11.26 -8.33 2.31
N ARG A 100 10.39 -9.25 1.83
CA ARG A 100 10.35 -10.65 2.30
C ARG A 100 11.61 -11.42 1.91
N ALA A 101 12.17 -11.20 0.72
CA ALA A 101 13.43 -11.82 0.32
C ALA A 101 14.58 -11.33 1.19
N GLU A 102 14.69 -10.02 1.39
CA GLU A 102 15.74 -9.43 2.23
C GLU A 102 15.63 -9.86 3.69
N THR A 103 14.42 -9.88 4.26
CA THR A 103 14.21 -10.33 5.65
C THR A 103 14.62 -11.79 5.82
N ARG A 104 14.32 -12.66 4.85
CA ARG A 104 14.76 -14.05 4.86
C ARG A 104 16.27 -14.18 4.75
N ARG A 105 16.91 -13.40 3.86
CA ARG A 105 18.37 -13.37 3.70
C ARG A 105 19.04 -12.96 5.00
N ARG A 106 18.62 -11.84 5.61
CA ARG A 106 19.15 -11.36 6.90
C ARG A 106 18.94 -12.38 8.03
N ALA A 107 17.82 -13.08 8.05
CA ALA A 107 17.57 -14.13 9.03
C ALA A 107 18.50 -15.33 8.85
N ALA A 108 18.79 -15.74 7.62
CA ALA A 108 19.74 -16.80 7.31
C ALA A 108 21.18 -16.41 7.69
N GLU A 109 21.61 -15.20 7.33
CA GLU A 109 22.90 -14.62 7.73
C GLU A 109 23.05 -14.60 9.26
N ASN A 110 22.03 -14.11 9.98
CA ASN A 110 22.02 -14.07 11.45
C ASN A 110 22.02 -15.47 12.09
N ALA A 111 21.49 -16.48 11.40
CA ALA A 111 21.53 -17.87 11.82
C ALA A 111 22.86 -18.57 11.46
N GLY A 112 23.85 -17.84 10.92
CA GLY A 112 25.17 -18.37 10.53
C GLY A 112 25.17 -19.14 9.21
N GLN A 113 24.11 -19.02 8.40
CA GLN A 113 24.02 -19.61 7.07
C GLN A 113 24.53 -18.57 6.05
N LEU A 114 25.82 -18.61 5.73
CA LEU A 114 26.38 -17.82 4.64
C LEU A 114 25.99 -18.46 3.30
N GLU A 115 25.41 -17.67 2.38
CA GLU A 115 25.24 -18.11 1.00
C GLU A 115 26.63 -18.25 0.36
N LEU A 116 26.91 -19.44 -0.21
CA LEU A 116 28.10 -19.66 -1.02
C LEU A 116 27.99 -18.78 -2.28
N PRO A 117 29.05 -18.04 -2.66
CA PRO A 117 29.00 -17.24 -3.88
C PRO A 117 28.72 -18.14 -5.08
N ALA A 118 27.78 -17.72 -5.92
CA ALA A 118 27.51 -18.42 -7.18
C ALA A 118 28.78 -18.42 -8.04
N ALA A 119 29.20 -19.62 -8.45
CA ALA A 119 30.36 -19.85 -9.31
C ALA A 119 30.15 -19.31 -10.73
#